data_AF-A0A7W0NXS6-F1
#
_entry.id   AF-A0A7W0NXS6-F1
#
_cell.length_a   1.000
_cell.length_b   1.000
_cell.length_c   1.000
_cell.angle_alpha   90.00
_cell.angle_beta   90.00
_cell.angle_gamma   90.00
#
_symmetry.space_group_name_H-M   'P 1'
#
loop_
_entity.id
_entity.type
_entity.pdbx_description
1 polymer ?
#
loop_
_entity_poly.entity_id
_entity_poly.type
_entity_poly.pdbx_seq_one_letter_code
_entity_poly.pdbx_strand_id
1 'polypeptide(L)'
;MLPVALAEVVVAIVGFREILLNPEIVDIPVFTSLLTSRGVATDILIGGLLIMPSVLAMSAAAWIFAGVRHEAFPLWFALGMVALFLFQDGAGVGLAEAWGPSGAVVDTALWTAACVVFLMFPNGRFVPRWSGWICLAFVLPVMFDITLTRDLRGVLAEPETTIGGDRLLGVVAIISLFFVVIAQLIRYRWYSTPTERLQTKWVLVGGLLASIPAGAGIAVNLIFPGHQSVGWLVAVAAFSSFIIPVSCAVAVTKYRLYDLG
;
A
#
# COMPACT_ATOMS: atom_id res chain seq x y z
N MET A 1 -13.98 2.52 -16.93
CA MET A 1 -13.55 1.97 -15.62
C MET A 1 -13.45 0.45 -15.62
N LEU A 2 -14.40 -0.28 -16.21
CA LEU A 2 -14.31 -1.75 -16.37
C LEU A 2 -12.95 -2.24 -16.95
N PRO A 3 -12.34 -1.61 -17.97
CA PRO A 3 -11.05 -2.06 -18.50
C PRO A 3 -9.91 -1.97 -17.49
N VAL A 4 -9.92 -0.96 -16.61
CA VAL A 4 -8.86 -0.74 -15.61
C VAL A 4 -8.99 -1.77 -14.48
N ALA A 5 -10.21 -2.01 -14.01
CA ALA A 5 -10.47 -3.05 -13.01
C ALA A 5 -10.08 -4.45 -13.53
N LEU A 6 -10.36 -4.76 -14.80
CA LEU A 6 -9.91 -6.00 -15.41
C LEU A 6 -8.39 -6.10 -15.50
N ALA A 7 -7.70 -5.00 -15.81
CA ALA A 7 -6.25 -4.96 -15.83
C ALA A 7 -5.65 -5.23 -14.44
N GLU A 8 -6.19 -4.64 -13.37
CA GLU A 8 -5.74 -4.92 -11.99
C GLU A 8 -5.96 -6.39 -11.59
N VAL A 9 -7.07 -7.01 -12.03
CA VAL A 9 -7.31 -8.44 -11.80
C VAL A 9 -6.28 -9.30 -12.53
N VAL A 10 -5.95 -9.00 -13.79
CA VAL A 10 -4.93 -9.72 -14.55
C VAL A 10 -3.57 -9.56 -13.88
N VAL A 11 -3.22 -8.34 -13.48
CA VAL A 11 -1.99 -8.03 -12.76
C VAL A 11 -1.90 -8.82 -11.45
N ALA A 12 -2.99 -8.88 -10.68
CA ALA A 12 -3.06 -9.67 -9.46
C ALA A 12 -2.82 -11.17 -9.73
N ILE A 13 -3.51 -11.74 -10.72
CA ILE A 13 -3.40 -13.17 -11.06
C ILE A 13 -1.96 -13.51 -11.48
N VAL A 14 -1.36 -12.73 -12.36
CA VAL A 14 0.00 -12.99 -12.85
C VAL A 14 1.02 -12.80 -11.73
N GLY A 15 0.93 -11.70 -10.98
CA GLY A 15 1.82 -11.42 -9.86
C GLY A 15 1.78 -12.50 -8.79
N PHE A 16 0.59 -12.89 -8.32
CA PHE A 16 0.45 -13.93 -7.30
C PHE A 16 0.83 -15.32 -7.81
N ARG A 17 0.59 -15.62 -9.10
CA ARG A 17 1.05 -16.87 -9.70
C ARG A 17 2.56 -17.01 -9.56
N GLU A 18 3.33 -15.99 -9.92
CA GLU A 18 4.80 -16.07 -9.83
C GLU A 18 5.29 -16.15 -8.39
N ILE A 19 4.64 -15.44 -7.45
CA ILE A 19 4.99 -15.53 -6.02
C ILE A 19 4.75 -16.94 -5.47
N LEU A 20 3.66 -17.59 -5.89
CA LEU A 20 3.36 -18.97 -5.47
C LEU A 20 4.31 -19.99 -6.09
N LEU A 21 4.83 -19.72 -7.29
CA LEU A 21 5.80 -20.59 -7.97
C LEU A 21 7.23 -20.40 -7.44
N ASN A 22 7.58 -19.17 -7.06
CA ASN A 22 8.91 -18.80 -6.58
C ASN A 22 8.79 -18.02 -5.25
N PRO A 23 8.44 -18.69 -4.12
CA PRO A 23 8.29 -18.05 -2.81
C PRO A 23 9.47 -17.19 -2.36
N GLU A 24 10.68 -17.55 -2.78
CA GLU A 24 11.93 -16.85 -2.44
C GLU A 24 11.96 -15.38 -2.88
N ILE A 25 11.15 -14.96 -3.85
CA ILE A 25 11.18 -13.58 -4.38
C ILE A 25 10.54 -12.56 -3.42
N VAL A 26 9.68 -13.00 -2.50
CA VAL A 26 9.03 -12.16 -1.47
C VAL A 26 9.49 -12.57 -0.06
N ASP A 27 10.57 -13.33 0.04
CA ASP A 27 11.05 -13.86 1.31
C ASP A 27 11.47 -12.72 2.26
N ILE A 28 10.87 -12.71 3.46
CA ILE A 28 11.34 -11.90 4.58
C ILE A 28 12.05 -12.89 5.50
N PRO A 29 13.41 -12.96 5.50
CA PRO A 29 14.15 -14.08 6.09
C PRO A 29 13.83 -14.31 7.57
N VAL A 30 13.61 -13.24 8.34
CA VAL A 30 13.26 -13.30 9.76
C VAL A 30 11.84 -13.85 9.99
N PHE A 31 10.91 -13.57 9.07
CA PHE A 31 9.53 -14.04 9.14
C PHE A 31 9.43 -15.51 8.71
N THR A 32 10.10 -15.88 7.63
CA THR A 32 10.11 -17.25 7.09
C THR A 32 10.83 -18.21 8.03
N SER A 33 11.98 -17.81 8.59
CA SER A 33 12.70 -18.63 9.58
C SER A 33 11.89 -18.88 10.86
N LEU A 34 11.14 -17.88 11.32
CA LEU A 34 10.34 -17.96 12.54
C LEU A 34 9.13 -18.90 12.42
N LEU A 35 8.54 -19.03 11.23
CA LEU A 35 7.34 -19.85 11.03
C LEU A 35 7.67 -21.23 10.47
N THR A 36 8.72 -21.34 9.65
CA THR A 36 9.26 -22.64 9.21
C THR A 36 9.77 -23.44 10.41
N SER A 37 10.41 -22.79 11.38
CA SER A 37 10.83 -23.44 12.64
C SER A 37 9.66 -23.95 13.50
N ARG A 38 8.42 -23.55 13.19
CA ARG A 38 7.19 -24.01 13.86
C ARG A 38 6.33 -24.94 13.00
N GLY A 39 6.83 -25.37 11.84
CA GLY A 39 6.16 -26.32 10.96
C GLY A 39 4.99 -25.72 10.15
N VAL A 40 4.91 -24.40 10.02
CA VAL A 40 3.92 -23.75 9.14
C VAL A 40 4.48 -23.71 7.72
N ALA A 41 3.72 -24.24 6.76
CA ALA A 41 4.12 -24.23 5.36
C ALA A 41 4.16 -22.81 4.79
N THR A 42 5.21 -22.49 4.02
CA THR A 42 5.43 -21.18 3.38
C THR A 42 4.24 -20.76 2.50
N ASP A 43 3.60 -21.70 1.81
CA ASP A 43 2.45 -21.44 0.94
C ASP A 43 1.24 -20.89 1.71
N ILE A 44 1.03 -21.38 2.94
CA ILE A 44 -0.05 -20.91 3.83
C ILE A 44 0.25 -19.48 4.28
N LEU A 45 1.51 -19.12 4.45
CA LEU A 45 1.94 -17.77 4.83
C LEU A 45 1.73 -16.79 3.69
N ILE A 46 2.18 -17.14 2.48
CA ILE A 46 1.97 -16.34 1.28
C ILE A 46 0.47 -16.15 1.03
N GLY A 47 -0.31 -17.23 1.03
CA GLY A 47 -1.76 -17.15 0.82
C GLY A 47 -2.50 -16.36 1.92
N GLY A 48 -2.13 -16.58 3.18
CA GLY A 48 -2.83 -15.96 4.31
C GLY A 48 -2.47 -14.50 4.57
N LEU A 49 -1.21 -14.10 4.34
CA LEU A 49 -0.72 -12.77 4.71
C LEU A 49 -0.52 -11.82 3.53
N LEU A 50 -0.31 -12.35 2.32
CA LEU A 50 -0.15 -11.53 1.12
C LEU A 50 -1.41 -11.53 0.25
N ILE A 51 -2.05 -12.69 0.03
CA ILE A 51 -3.22 -12.72 -0.87
C ILE A 51 -4.49 -12.19 -0.17
N MET A 52 -4.66 -12.48 1.13
CA MET A 52 -5.87 -12.11 1.87
C MET A 52 -6.12 -10.59 1.91
N PRO A 53 -5.14 -9.71 2.20
CA PRO A 53 -5.35 -8.26 2.20
C PRO A 53 -5.79 -7.73 0.83
N SER A 54 -5.16 -8.18 -0.26
CA SER A 54 -5.58 -7.89 -1.63
C SER A 54 -7.02 -8.31 -1.93
N VAL A 55 -7.43 -9.53 -1.52
CA VAL A 55 -8.82 -9.99 -1.71
C VAL A 55 -9.82 -9.10 -0.95
N LEU A 56 -9.48 -8.68 0.27
CA LEU A 56 -10.31 -7.76 1.04
C LEU A 56 -10.37 -6.37 0.41
N ALA A 57 -9.26 -5.86 -0.11
CA ALA A 57 -9.23 -4.60 -0.85
C ALA A 57 -10.08 -4.66 -2.12
N MET A 58 -10.00 -5.75 -2.89
CA MET A 58 -10.85 -5.98 -4.05
C MET A 58 -12.34 -6.10 -3.67
N SER A 59 -12.64 -6.74 -2.54
CA SER A 59 -14.01 -6.85 -2.02
C SER A 59 -14.57 -5.49 -1.58
N ALA A 60 -13.76 -4.68 -0.88
CA ALA A 60 -14.10 -3.32 -0.50
C ALA A 60 -14.27 -2.43 -1.74
N ALA A 61 -13.41 -2.56 -2.75
CA ALA A 61 -13.55 -1.87 -4.02
C ALA A 61 -14.86 -2.27 -4.72
N ALA A 62 -15.15 -3.56 -4.83
CA ALA A 62 -16.40 -4.07 -5.41
C ALA A 62 -17.64 -3.54 -4.69
N TRP A 63 -17.59 -3.42 -3.35
CA TRP A 63 -18.65 -2.76 -2.57
C TRP A 63 -18.79 -1.30 -3.00
N ILE A 64 -17.71 -0.53 -3.05
CA ILE A 64 -17.74 0.87 -3.49
C ILE A 64 -18.33 0.99 -4.90
N PHE A 65 -17.91 0.14 -5.85
CA PHE A 65 -18.46 0.07 -7.21
C PHE A 65 -19.97 -0.23 -7.22
N ALA A 66 -20.43 -1.13 -6.36
CA ALA A 66 -21.84 -1.48 -6.26
C ALA A 66 -22.69 -0.32 -5.71
N GLY A 67 -22.17 0.41 -4.72
CA GLY A 67 -22.86 1.49 -4.03
C GLY A 67 -22.77 2.86 -4.72
N VAL A 68 -21.74 3.11 -5.54
CA VAL A 68 -21.44 4.45 -6.08
C VAL A 68 -21.30 4.40 -7.59
N ARG A 69 -22.43 4.32 -8.31
CA ARG A 69 -22.45 4.06 -9.76
C ARG A 69 -22.23 5.29 -10.64
N HIS A 70 -22.32 6.50 -10.10
CA HIS A 70 -22.40 7.73 -10.92
C HIS A 70 -21.26 8.73 -10.72
N GLU A 71 -20.40 8.56 -9.70
CA GLU A 71 -19.31 9.50 -9.44
C GLU A 71 -17.93 8.94 -9.77
N ALA A 72 -17.11 9.75 -10.44
CA ALA A 72 -15.79 9.31 -10.89
C ALA A 72 -14.79 9.10 -9.73
N PHE A 73 -14.79 9.98 -8.72
CA PHE A 73 -13.75 9.94 -7.69
C PHE A 73 -13.78 8.67 -6.80
N PRO A 74 -14.93 8.24 -6.25
CA PRO A 74 -15.00 7.02 -5.43
C PRO A 74 -14.52 5.77 -6.16
N LEU A 75 -14.71 5.72 -7.48
CA LEU A 75 -14.28 4.60 -8.32
C LEU A 75 -12.76 4.64 -8.56
N TRP A 76 -12.19 5.81 -8.83
CA TRP A 76 -10.73 5.98 -8.85
C TRP A 76 -10.11 5.68 -7.48
N PHE A 77 -10.80 6.02 -6.40
CA PHE A 77 -10.39 5.71 -5.05
C PHE A 77 -10.36 4.21 -4.77
N ALA A 78 -11.39 3.49 -5.20
CA ALA A 78 -11.44 2.02 -5.10
C ALA A 78 -10.29 1.35 -5.86
N LEU A 79 -9.99 1.80 -7.10
CA LEU A 79 -8.88 1.29 -7.90
C LEU A 79 -7.52 1.61 -7.26
N GLY A 80 -7.28 2.86 -6.85
CA GLY A 80 -6.04 3.24 -6.18
C GLY A 80 -5.79 2.48 -4.87
N MET A 81 -6.87 2.12 -4.16
CA MET A 81 -6.79 1.23 -3.00
C MET A 81 -6.37 -0.19 -3.41
N VAL A 82 -6.96 -0.79 -4.45
CA VAL A 82 -6.52 -2.10 -4.95
C VAL A 82 -5.05 -2.04 -5.39
N ALA A 83 -4.66 -0.99 -6.11
CA ALA A 83 -3.29 -0.78 -6.53
C ALA A 83 -2.30 -0.72 -5.36
N LEU A 84 -2.68 -0.08 -4.23
CA LEU A 84 -1.87 -0.05 -3.01
C LEU A 84 -1.61 -1.48 -2.48
N PHE A 85 -2.64 -2.33 -2.46
CA PHE A 85 -2.51 -3.69 -1.93
C PHE A 85 -1.74 -4.60 -2.87
N LEU A 86 -1.95 -4.50 -4.18
CA LEU A 86 -1.15 -5.26 -5.16
C LEU A 86 0.33 -4.86 -5.09
N PHE A 87 0.62 -3.59 -4.84
CA PHE A 87 1.97 -3.16 -4.53
C PHE A 87 2.46 -3.79 -3.21
N GLN A 88 1.76 -3.56 -2.11
CA GLN A 88 2.15 -3.98 -0.76
C GLN A 88 2.38 -5.50 -0.63
N ASP A 89 1.51 -6.32 -1.23
CA ASP A 89 1.46 -7.76 -1.05
C ASP A 89 2.46 -8.54 -1.92
N GLY A 90 3.38 -7.84 -2.60
CA GLY A 90 4.39 -8.50 -3.42
C GLY A 90 4.01 -8.72 -4.88
N ALA A 91 2.74 -8.54 -5.27
CA ALA A 91 2.26 -8.90 -6.61
C ALA A 91 3.11 -8.27 -7.73
N GLY A 92 3.54 -7.02 -7.56
CA GLY A 92 4.43 -6.37 -8.52
C GLY A 92 5.85 -6.94 -8.60
N VAL A 93 6.37 -7.57 -7.55
CA VAL A 93 7.62 -8.35 -7.63
C VAL A 93 7.41 -9.59 -8.49
N GLY A 94 6.29 -10.28 -8.32
CA GLY A 94 5.89 -11.38 -9.19
C GLY A 94 5.72 -10.94 -10.66
N LEU A 95 5.20 -9.73 -10.91
CA LEU A 95 5.15 -9.17 -12.27
C LEU A 95 6.55 -8.92 -12.84
N ALA A 96 7.46 -8.37 -12.04
CA ALA A 96 8.82 -8.12 -12.47
C ALA A 96 9.54 -9.44 -12.82
N GLU A 97 9.24 -10.52 -12.10
CA GLU A 97 9.72 -11.86 -12.44
C GLU A 97 9.09 -12.37 -13.76
N ALA A 98 7.77 -12.26 -13.90
CA ALA A 98 7.05 -12.72 -15.09
C ALA A 98 7.44 -11.97 -16.38
N TRP A 99 7.56 -10.65 -16.28
CA TRP A 99 7.60 -9.72 -17.42
C TRP A 99 8.86 -8.85 -17.47
N GLY A 100 9.83 -9.12 -16.60
CA GLY A 100 11.09 -8.38 -16.53
C GLY A 100 10.87 -6.89 -16.25
N PRO A 101 11.58 -5.98 -16.97
CA PRO A 101 11.48 -4.54 -16.76
C PRO A 101 10.05 -3.99 -16.88
N SER A 102 9.22 -4.58 -17.75
CA SER A 102 7.84 -4.12 -17.93
C SER A 102 6.97 -4.41 -16.70
N GLY A 103 7.22 -5.52 -16.00
CA GLY A 103 6.56 -5.82 -14.73
C GLY A 103 6.96 -4.84 -13.62
N ALA A 104 8.24 -4.46 -13.56
CA ALA A 104 8.71 -3.43 -12.64
C ALA A 104 8.06 -2.06 -12.90
N VAL A 105 7.85 -1.68 -14.17
CA VAL A 105 7.11 -0.46 -14.53
C VAL A 105 5.66 -0.53 -14.05
N VAL A 106 5.00 -1.70 -14.18
CA VAL A 106 3.65 -1.89 -13.66
C VAL A 106 3.63 -1.75 -12.14
N ASP A 107 4.61 -2.33 -11.43
CA ASP A 107 4.73 -2.20 -9.97
C ASP A 107 4.85 -0.73 -9.53
N THR A 108 5.72 0.02 -10.18
CA THR A 108 5.87 1.47 -9.98
C THR A 108 4.57 2.23 -10.23
N ALA A 109 3.84 1.86 -11.27
CA ALA A 109 2.57 2.49 -11.62
C ALA A 109 1.48 2.22 -10.58
N LEU A 110 1.43 1.01 -10.00
CA LEU A 110 0.50 0.66 -8.92
C LEU A 110 0.73 1.54 -7.68
N TRP A 111 1.97 1.64 -7.23
CA TRP A 111 2.36 2.51 -6.11
C TRP A 111 1.99 3.97 -6.36
N THR A 112 2.33 4.46 -7.55
CA THR A 112 2.05 5.85 -7.95
C THR A 112 0.55 6.15 -7.94
N ALA A 113 -0.24 5.26 -8.55
CA ALA A 113 -1.69 5.40 -8.59
C ALA A 113 -2.29 5.46 -7.17
N ALA A 114 -1.81 4.61 -6.27
CA ALA A 114 -2.20 4.64 -4.87
C ALA A 114 -1.88 6.00 -4.21
N CYS A 115 -0.63 6.47 -4.28
CA CYS A 115 -0.24 7.75 -3.67
C CYS A 115 -1.06 8.93 -4.18
N VAL A 116 -1.26 9.02 -5.50
CA VAL A 116 -2.06 10.07 -6.15
C VAL A 116 -3.49 10.08 -5.60
N VAL A 117 -4.12 8.92 -5.58
CA VAL A 117 -5.50 8.75 -5.13
C VAL A 117 -5.67 9.13 -3.67
N PHE A 118 -4.75 8.67 -2.80
CA PHE A 118 -4.77 9.02 -1.38
C PHE A 118 -4.48 10.51 -1.14
N LEU A 119 -3.67 11.18 -1.95
CA LEU A 119 -3.47 12.65 -1.85
C LEU A 119 -4.72 13.44 -2.26
N MET A 120 -5.47 12.93 -3.23
CA MET A 120 -6.70 13.57 -3.72
C MET A 120 -7.90 13.36 -2.78
N PHE A 121 -7.88 12.32 -1.95
CA PHE A 121 -8.94 11.99 -0.98
C PHE A 121 -9.18 13.08 0.07
N PRO A 122 -10.45 13.39 0.44
CA PRO A 122 -11.71 12.74 0.02
C PRO A 122 -12.43 13.29 -1.21
N ASN A 123 -12.12 14.48 -1.71
CA ASN A 123 -12.96 15.14 -2.73
C ASN A 123 -12.35 15.17 -4.15
N GLY A 124 -11.29 14.42 -4.39
CA GLY A 124 -10.64 14.36 -5.71
C GLY A 124 -9.78 15.57 -6.07
N ARG A 125 -9.46 16.46 -5.13
CA ARG A 125 -8.64 17.65 -5.38
C ARG A 125 -7.32 17.58 -4.62
N PHE A 126 -6.24 18.03 -5.25
CA PHE A 126 -4.95 18.24 -4.60
C PHE A 126 -5.01 19.47 -3.68
N VAL A 127 -5.31 19.22 -2.42
CA VAL A 127 -5.37 20.24 -1.38
C VAL A 127 -4.56 19.75 -0.18
N PRO A 128 -3.52 20.49 0.24
CA PRO A 128 -3.08 21.81 -0.26
C PRO A 128 -2.42 21.75 -1.65
N ARG A 129 -2.31 22.88 -2.37
CA ARG A 129 -1.74 22.91 -3.73
C ARG A 129 -0.32 22.35 -3.84
N TRP A 130 0.47 22.39 -2.77
CA TRP A 130 1.80 21.80 -2.74
C TRP A 130 1.80 20.27 -2.82
N SER A 131 0.69 19.62 -2.45
CA SER A 131 0.58 18.15 -2.53
C SER A 131 0.77 17.62 -3.96
N GLY A 132 0.35 18.40 -4.97
CA GLY A 132 0.59 18.08 -6.38
C GLY A 132 2.07 18.15 -6.75
N TRP A 133 2.81 19.15 -6.24
CA TRP A 133 4.25 19.27 -6.46
C TRP A 133 5.04 18.17 -5.77
N ILE A 134 4.62 17.79 -4.57
CA ILE A 134 5.18 16.64 -3.84
C ILE A 134 4.93 15.35 -4.61
N CYS A 135 3.69 15.13 -5.07
CA CYS A 135 3.38 14.01 -5.93
C CYS A 135 4.32 13.98 -7.14
N LEU A 136 4.51 15.12 -7.81
CA LEU A 136 5.42 15.21 -8.94
C LEU A 136 6.88 14.90 -8.57
N ALA A 137 7.35 15.42 -7.44
CA ALA A 137 8.72 15.25 -6.96
C ALA A 137 9.04 13.80 -6.54
N PHE A 138 8.05 13.04 -6.07
CA PHE A 138 8.23 11.63 -5.69
C PHE A 138 7.89 10.66 -6.82
N VAL A 139 6.93 10.99 -7.68
CA VAL A 139 6.50 10.12 -8.78
C VAL A 139 7.43 10.22 -9.98
N LEU A 140 7.89 11.42 -10.36
CA LEU A 140 8.76 11.57 -11.53
C LEU A 140 10.04 10.73 -11.41
N PRO A 141 10.82 10.79 -10.30
CA PRO A 141 12.05 10.01 -10.22
C PRO A 141 11.82 8.50 -10.31
N VAL A 142 10.75 8.00 -9.68
CA VAL A 142 10.41 6.57 -9.71
C VAL A 142 9.98 6.14 -11.13
N MET A 143 9.36 7.02 -11.91
CA MET A 143 9.01 6.76 -13.31
C MET A 143 10.23 6.68 -14.24
N PHE A 144 11.35 7.33 -13.89
CA PHE A 144 12.58 7.29 -14.68
C PHE A 144 13.59 6.26 -14.19
N ASP A 145 13.45 5.77 -12.96
CA ASP A 145 14.31 4.75 -12.39
C ASP A 145 13.50 3.70 -11.62
N ILE A 146 13.27 2.57 -12.29
CA ILE A 146 12.52 1.42 -11.76
C ILE A 146 13.20 0.79 -10.53
N THR A 147 14.50 1.01 -10.33
CA THR A 147 15.23 0.44 -9.19
C THR A 147 14.82 1.05 -7.86
N LEU A 148 14.28 2.29 -7.88
CA LEU A 148 13.72 2.94 -6.69
C LEU A 148 12.60 2.12 -6.03
N THR A 149 11.77 1.46 -6.83
CA THR A 149 10.59 0.72 -6.35
C THR A 149 10.99 -0.56 -5.61
N ARG A 150 12.12 -1.15 -6.01
CA ARG A 150 12.72 -2.32 -5.35
C ARG A 150 13.29 -1.97 -3.98
N ASP A 151 14.02 -0.86 -3.89
CA ASP A 151 14.61 -0.38 -2.64
C ASP A 151 13.55 0.05 -1.59
N LEU A 152 12.43 0.59 -2.09
CA LEU A 152 11.22 0.91 -1.31
C LEU A 152 10.70 -0.26 -0.48
N ARG A 153 10.58 -1.45 -1.09
CA ARG A 153 10.15 -2.69 -0.41
C ARG A 153 11.22 -3.20 0.56
N GLY A 154 12.49 -3.00 0.21
CA GLY A 154 13.65 -3.38 1.03
C GLY A 154 13.67 -2.73 2.42
N VAL A 155 13.07 -1.55 2.59
CA VAL A 155 12.97 -0.87 3.90
C VAL A 155 12.28 -1.74 4.97
N LEU A 156 11.27 -2.52 4.59
CA LEU A 156 10.52 -3.37 5.52
C LEU A 156 11.17 -4.75 5.71
N ALA A 157 11.87 -5.26 4.68
CA ALA A 157 12.52 -6.56 4.72
C ALA A 157 13.90 -6.51 5.41
N GLU A 158 14.68 -5.46 5.15
CA GLU A 158 16.02 -5.24 5.71
C GLU A 158 16.24 -3.75 6.05
N PRO A 159 15.64 -3.25 7.14
CA PRO A 159 15.77 -1.85 7.54
C PRO A 159 17.22 -1.37 7.74
N GLU A 160 18.09 -2.23 8.26
CA GLU A 160 19.49 -1.89 8.58
C GLU A 160 20.36 -1.65 7.34
N THR A 161 20.22 -2.47 6.30
CA THR A 161 20.96 -2.32 5.04
C THR A 161 20.39 -1.17 4.21
N THR A 162 19.09 -0.89 4.36
CA THR A 162 18.38 0.14 3.59
C THR A 162 18.50 1.54 4.21
N ILE A 163 18.57 1.66 5.54
CA ILE A 163 18.71 2.94 6.26
C ILE A 163 20.17 3.27 6.55
N GLY A 164 21.04 2.25 6.69
CA GLY A 164 22.48 2.40 6.96
C GLY A 164 23.40 2.34 5.74
N GLY A 165 22.92 1.84 4.59
CA GLY A 165 23.68 1.78 3.32
C GLY A 165 23.37 2.94 2.36
N ASP A 166 24.17 3.08 1.29
CA ASP A 166 24.12 4.10 0.23
C ASP A 166 22.76 4.30 -0.51
N ARG A 167 21.67 3.73 0.00
CA ARG A 167 20.31 3.80 -0.57
C ARG A 167 19.53 4.99 -0.03
N LEU A 168 19.97 6.19 -0.42
CA LEU A 168 19.25 7.47 -0.27
C LEU A 168 17.74 7.37 -0.59
N LEU A 169 17.38 6.42 -1.46
CA LEU A 169 16.05 6.19 -2.01
C LEU A 169 15.05 5.55 -1.02
N GLY A 170 15.50 4.68 -0.11
CA GLY A 170 14.65 4.14 0.96
C GLY A 170 14.23 5.21 1.98
N VAL A 171 15.05 6.26 2.12
CA VAL A 171 14.70 7.44 2.93
C VAL A 171 13.67 8.32 2.20
N VAL A 172 13.84 8.53 0.89
CA VAL A 172 12.89 9.27 0.03
C VAL A 172 11.49 8.66 0.09
N ALA A 173 11.40 7.34 0.10
CA ALA A 173 10.16 6.59 0.28
C ALA A 173 9.41 6.92 1.58
N ILE A 174 10.08 6.79 2.71
CA ILE A 174 9.51 7.07 4.04
C ILE A 174 9.08 8.54 4.11
N ILE A 175 9.91 9.44 3.59
CA ILE A 175 9.61 10.87 3.51
C ILE A 175 8.35 11.10 2.66
N SER A 176 8.18 10.39 1.53
CA SER A 176 7.01 10.54 0.67
C SER A 176 5.71 10.18 1.41
N LEU A 177 5.69 9.05 2.13
CA LEU A 177 4.58 8.64 2.97
C LEU A 177 4.29 9.65 4.08
N PHE A 178 5.34 10.17 4.70
CA PHE A 178 5.22 11.22 5.71
C PHE A 178 4.56 12.48 5.16
N PHE A 179 4.90 12.89 3.94
CA PHE A 179 4.24 14.02 3.27
C PHE A 179 2.78 13.73 2.91
N VAL A 180 2.42 12.50 2.54
CA VAL A 180 1.01 12.12 2.34
C VAL A 180 0.23 12.30 3.65
N VAL A 181 0.77 11.82 4.78
CA VAL A 181 0.14 11.99 6.09
C VAL A 181 0.03 13.46 6.47
N ILE A 182 1.07 14.26 6.28
CA ILE A 182 1.04 15.71 6.55
C ILE A 182 -0.01 16.41 5.69
N ALA A 183 -0.10 16.08 4.40
CA ALA A 183 -1.10 16.65 3.49
C ALA A 183 -2.51 16.36 4.00
N GLN A 184 -2.76 15.11 4.41
CA GLN A 184 -4.04 14.69 4.97
C GLN A 184 -4.37 15.38 6.29
N LEU A 185 -3.39 15.57 7.18
CA LEU A 185 -3.59 16.29 8.45
C LEU A 185 -3.90 17.78 8.24
N ILE A 186 -3.16 18.45 7.36
CA ILE A 186 -3.39 19.86 7.02
C ILE A 186 -4.78 20.03 6.39
N ARG A 187 -5.13 19.13 5.48
CA ARG A 187 -6.44 19.12 4.83
C ARG A 187 -7.57 18.90 5.83
N TYR A 188 -7.43 17.92 6.73
CA TYR A 188 -8.38 17.65 7.81
C TYR A 188 -8.62 18.90 8.68
N ARG A 189 -7.54 19.62 9.01
CA ARG A 189 -7.58 20.73 9.95
C ARG A 189 -8.10 22.04 9.34
N TRP A 190 -7.75 22.34 8.10
CA TRP A 190 -8.00 23.68 7.52
C TRP A 190 -8.92 23.71 6.30
N TYR A 191 -9.04 22.62 5.53
CA TYR A 191 -9.72 22.64 4.24
C TYR A 191 -10.96 21.75 4.14
N SER A 192 -11.13 20.82 5.09
CA SER A 192 -12.22 19.84 5.06
C SER A 192 -13.49 20.36 5.73
N THR A 193 -14.62 20.20 5.04
CA THR A 193 -15.99 20.32 5.59
C THR A 193 -16.24 19.29 6.71
N PRO A 194 -17.28 19.45 7.54
CA PRO A 194 -17.59 18.49 8.60
C PRO A 194 -17.71 17.04 8.11
N THR A 195 -18.31 16.81 6.94
CA THR A 195 -18.46 15.47 6.36
C THR A 195 -17.13 14.91 5.86
N GLU A 196 -16.34 15.72 5.14
CA GLU A 196 -15.00 15.33 4.68
C GLU A 196 -14.08 14.99 5.85
N ARG A 197 -14.16 15.73 6.96
CA ARG A 197 -13.41 15.42 8.19
C ARG A 197 -13.75 14.04 8.74
N LEU A 198 -15.01 13.64 8.72
CA LEU A 198 -15.40 12.31 9.19
C LEU A 198 -14.81 11.23 8.28
N GLN A 199 -14.83 11.41 6.97
CA GLN A 199 -14.24 10.47 6.01
C GLN A 199 -12.72 10.36 6.20
N THR A 200 -12.00 11.49 6.20
CA THR A 200 -10.55 11.52 6.44
C THR A 200 -10.20 10.96 7.81
N LYS A 201 -11.03 11.17 8.84
CA LYS A 201 -10.80 10.59 10.18
C LYS A 201 -10.78 9.07 10.14
N TRP A 202 -11.73 8.42 9.47
CA TRP A 202 -11.75 6.96 9.38
C TRP A 202 -10.54 6.41 8.64
N VAL A 203 -10.16 7.05 7.53
CA VAL A 203 -8.97 6.65 6.75
C VAL A 203 -7.69 6.87 7.57
N LEU A 204 -7.54 7.99 8.27
CA LEU A 204 -6.39 8.27 9.13
C LEU A 204 -6.30 7.31 10.32
N VAL A 205 -7.42 6.99 10.96
CA VAL A 205 -7.46 6.01 12.06
C VAL A 205 -7.09 4.62 11.54
N GLY A 206 -7.64 4.20 10.41
CA GLY A 206 -7.33 2.90 9.82
C GLY A 206 -5.86 2.79 9.39
N GLY A 207 -5.34 3.81 8.71
CA GLY A 207 -3.94 3.90 8.33
C GLY A 207 -2.99 3.92 9.53
N LEU A 208 -3.32 4.66 10.59
CA LEU A 208 -2.53 4.68 11.81
C LEU A 208 -2.49 3.29 12.48
N LEU A 209 -3.64 2.64 12.64
CA LEU A 209 -3.72 1.31 13.25
C LEU A 209 -2.93 0.26 12.45
N ALA A 210 -2.99 0.33 11.11
CA ALA A 210 -2.23 -0.56 10.24
C ALA A 210 -0.71 -0.28 10.26
N SER A 211 -0.30 0.97 10.50
CA SER A 211 1.12 1.37 10.44
C SER A 211 1.88 1.12 11.75
N ILE A 212 1.20 1.04 12.90
CA ILE A 212 1.85 0.85 14.21
C ILE A 212 2.74 -0.39 14.26
N PRO A 213 2.28 -1.60 13.85
CA PRO A 213 3.11 -2.79 13.92
C PRO A 213 4.32 -2.72 12.97
N ALA A 214 4.15 -2.13 11.78
CA ALA A 214 5.24 -1.92 10.84
C ALA A 214 6.30 -0.97 11.42
N GLY A 215 5.88 0.17 11.98
CA GLY A 215 6.78 1.12 12.63
C GLY A 215 7.50 0.53 13.85
N ALA A 216 6.80 -0.28 14.65
CA ALA A 216 7.40 -1.02 15.75
C ALA A 216 8.43 -2.05 15.26
N GLY A 217 8.13 -2.78 14.17
CA GLY A 217 9.05 -3.72 13.54
C GLY A 217 10.36 -3.05 13.10
N ILE A 218 10.26 -1.91 12.41
CA ILE A 218 11.41 -1.09 12.02
C ILE A 218 12.20 -0.63 13.25
N ALA A 219 11.54 -0.05 14.25
CA ALA A 219 12.21 0.46 15.45
C ALA A 219 12.92 -0.65 16.23
N VAL A 220 12.29 -1.82 16.38
CA VAL A 220 12.91 -2.96 17.06
C VAL A 220 14.09 -3.48 16.27
N ASN A 221 14.00 -3.60 14.94
CA ASN A 221 15.11 -4.09 14.13
C ASN A 221 16.32 -3.13 14.16
N LEU A 222 16.09 -1.82 14.25
CA LEU A 222 17.18 -0.83 14.39
C LEU A 222 17.93 -0.94 15.73
N ILE A 223 17.27 -1.38 16.80
CA ILE A 223 17.87 -1.52 18.14
C ILE A 223 18.43 -2.94 18.36
N PHE A 224 17.71 -3.95 17.85
CA PHE A 224 18.03 -5.36 17.99
C PHE A 224 17.95 -6.06 16.62
N PRO A 225 18.95 -5.87 15.74
CA PRO A 225 18.98 -6.47 14.41
C PRO A 225 18.77 -7.99 14.46
N GLY A 226 17.86 -8.50 13.64
CA GLY A 226 17.59 -9.94 13.51
C GLY A 226 16.86 -10.58 14.70
N HIS A 227 16.37 -9.80 15.68
CA HIS A 227 15.62 -10.36 16.81
C HIS A 227 14.28 -10.96 16.36
N GLN A 228 13.91 -12.12 16.91
CA GLN A 228 12.69 -12.86 16.52
C GLN A 228 11.37 -12.05 16.61
N SER A 229 11.31 -11.02 17.45
CA SER A 229 10.14 -10.15 17.55
C SER A 229 9.86 -9.35 16.28
N VAL A 230 10.88 -9.10 15.45
CA VAL A 230 10.72 -8.42 14.15
C VAL A 230 9.81 -9.25 13.24
N GLY A 231 10.03 -10.56 13.15
CA GLY A 231 9.17 -11.46 12.37
C GLY A 231 7.70 -11.42 12.82
N TRP A 232 7.45 -11.41 14.13
CA TRP A 232 6.10 -11.26 14.67
C TRP A 232 5.46 -9.90 14.35
N LEU A 233 6.22 -8.81 14.44
CA LEU A 233 5.73 -7.48 14.14
C LEU A 233 5.40 -7.31 12.66
N VAL A 234 6.19 -7.91 11.77
CA VAL A 234 5.91 -8.00 10.33
C VAL A 234 4.63 -8.79 10.08
N ALA A 235 4.45 -9.94 10.75
CA ALA A 235 3.23 -10.74 10.63
C ALA A 235 1.98 -9.96 11.05
N VAL A 236 2.07 -9.27 12.20
CA VAL A 236 0.98 -8.42 12.71
C VAL A 236 0.75 -7.22 11.81
N ALA A 237 1.80 -6.64 11.20
CA ALA A 237 1.67 -5.54 10.24
C ALA A 237 0.91 -5.98 8.98
N ALA A 238 1.33 -7.08 8.38
CA ALA A 238 0.69 -7.67 7.22
C ALA A 238 -0.78 -8.00 7.51
N PHE A 239 -1.07 -8.60 8.68
CA PHE A 239 -2.44 -8.81 9.11
C PHE A 239 -3.19 -7.49 9.31
N SER A 240 -2.69 -6.54 10.09
CA SER A 240 -3.38 -5.27 10.37
C SER A 240 -3.62 -4.38 9.15
N SER A 241 -2.94 -4.64 8.03
CA SER A 241 -3.09 -3.87 6.80
C SER A 241 -4.54 -3.85 6.28
N PHE A 242 -5.33 -4.91 6.50
CA PHE A 242 -6.74 -4.94 6.07
C PHE A 242 -7.62 -3.89 6.74
N ILE A 243 -7.18 -3.28 7.84
CA ILE A 243 -7.92 -2.20 8.50
C ILE A 243 -8.06 -1.00 7.54
N ILE A 244 -7.07 -0.77 6.66
CA ILE A 244 -7.10 0.31 5.67
C ILE A 244 -8.31 0.18 4.73
N PRO A 245 -8.49 -0.92 3.96
CA PRO A 245 -9.58 -1.03 3.01
C PRO A 245 -10.93 -1.08 3.69
N VAL A 246 -11.04 -1.69 4.87
CA VAL A 246 -12.27 -1.68 5.66
C VAL A 246 -12.60 -0.25 6.10
N SER A 247 -11.64 0.51 6.63
CA SER A 247 -11.85 1.90 7.04
C SER A 247 -12.25 2.81 5.87
N CYS A 248 -11.65 2.58 4.70
CA CYS A 248 -11.95 3.27 3.45
C CYS A 248 -13.37 2.97 2.98
N ALA A 249 -13.76 1.68 2.95
CA ALA A 249 -15.11 1.28 2.59
C ALA A 249 -16.15 1.90 3.54
N VAL A 250 -15.91 1.85 4.85
CA VAL A 250 -16.78 2.49 5.85
C VAL A 250 -16.85 4.00 5.65
N ALA A 251 -15.71 4.67 5.39
CA ALA A 251 -15.67 6.11 5.16
C ALA A 251 -16.52 6.53 3.95
N VAL A 252 -16.35 5.83 2.82
CA VAL A 252 -17.06 6.15 1.57
C VAL A 252 -18.56 5.85 1.68
N THR A 253 -18.92 4.70 2.25
CA THR A 253 -20.31 4.23 2.31
C THR A 253 -21.14 4.93 3.38
N LYS A 254 -20.59 5.11 4.60
CA LYS A 254 -21.33 5.67 5.74
C LYS A 254 -21.60 7.17 5.60
N TYR A 255 -20.66 7.90 5.00
CA TYR A 255 -20.73 9.36 4.89
C TYR A 255 -21.12 9.84 3.49
N ARG A 256 -21.70 8.93 2.69
CA ARG A 256 -22.34 9.19 1.39
C ARG A 256 -21.59 10.23 0.56
N LEU A 257 -20.38 9.87 0.16
CA LEU A 257 -19.53 10.70 -0.70
C LEU A 257 -20.27 11.17 -1.98
N TYR A 258 -21.29 10.40 -2.39
CA TYR A 258 -22.12 10.52 -3.58
C TYR A 258 -23.32 11.46 -3.50
N ASP A 259 -23.65 12.02 -2.33
CA ASP A 259 -24.73 13.02 -2.20
C ASP A 259 -24.21 14.47 -2.34
N LEU A 260 -22.93 14.65 -2.70
CA LEU A 260 -22.21 15.94 -2.71
C LEU A 260 -21.89 16.49 -4.12
N GLY A 261 -22.32 15.81 -5.19
CA GLY A 261 -22.19 16.22 -6.59
C GLY A 261 -23.43 16.92 -7.14
#